data_AF-A0A0Q5WSU9-F1
#
_entry.id   AF-A0A0Q5WSU9-F1
#
_cell.length_a   1.000
_cell.length_b   1.000
_cell.length_c   1.000
_cell.angle_alpha   90.00
_cell.angle_beta   90.00
_cell.angle_gamma   90.00
#
_symmetry.space_group_name_H-M   'P 1'
#
loop_
_entity.id
_entity.type
_entity.pdbx_description
1 polymer ?
#
loop_
_entity_poly.entity_id
_entity_poly.type
_entity_poly.pdbx_seq_one_letter_code
_entity_poly.pdbx_strand_id
1 'polypeptide(L)'
;MRFGPVPLAEAEGSVLAHAVALPDRRLAKGRSLGAADIEALSAIGMGEIVVARLDAEDIGEDEAATLIATRIAPDHMTLSPASTGRLNLHAAVDGLFVATRARVDRFNRVDPAMTLACLADHVAVRAGDMVATIKIIPLAVNRRRAEEAAAILGEAPAFAVKPFLAHTVSLIATTLPSLKPQVMDKTRRVLDDRLRRSGSCLVRESRVAHREDAVADAIRRAIDDPGAEPGAKPGAEPAERPKLVIVFGASAVTDADDVIPAAIRLAGGTVDHVGMPVDPGNLLVLGTIGDVRIIGAPGCARSPKENGFDWVLDRLIAGETVGATEITGMGVGGLLAEIPTRPRPRARGKVDGSEEKARPRLIVRSVVLAAGQASRMGSAGHHKLLAEFDGVPLVRRTTEVALAASAAPVTVVTGHREADIRDALSGLDLVFAQNDDFASGMASSLITGLDSIGAEADGMLVLLADMPGVTADDLRRLIAAFEAHGSEAHGGEAVVRAVYGGKRGNPVILPRALFPALRRLEGDVGARHVIENGNLPVVDVDIGPAAHLDLDTPDAIAAAGGVLRG
;
A
#
# COMPACT_ATOMS: atom_id res chain seq x y z
N MET A 1 -30.39 -25.85 -22.71
CA MET A 1 -29.91 -25.15 -23.93
C MET A 1 -28.85 -25.99 -24.62
N ARG A 2 -28.89 -26.06 -25.95
CA ARG A 2 -27.88 -26.71 -26.80
C ARG A 2 -27.12 -25.66 -27.61
N PHE A 3 -25.79 -25.60 -27.45
CA PHE A 3 -24.90 -24.66 -28.13
C PHE A 3 -24.10 -25.37 -29.22
N GLY A 4 -24.01 -24.78 -30.41
CA GLY A 4 -23.17 -25.33 -31.48
C GLY A 4 -23.52 -24.79 -32.87
N PRO A 5 -22.74 -25.18 -33.89
CA PRO A 5 -23.06 -24.88 -35.28
C PRO A 5 -24.33 -25.63 -35.69
N VAL A 6 -25.17 -24.96 -36.47
CA VAL A 6 -26.33 -25.56 -37.15
C VAL A 6 -26.38 -25.07 -38.61
N PRO A 7 -26.96 -25.86 -39.53
CA PRO A 7 -27.30 -25.37 -40.86
C PRO A 7 -28.15 -24.10 -40.77
N LEU A 8 -27.88 -23.10 -41.61
CA LEU A 8 -28.59 -21.82 -41.55
C LEU A 8 -30.11 -21.98 -41.71
N ALA A 9 -30.55 -22.96 -42.50
CA ALA A 9 -31.96 -23.31 -42.69
C ALA A 9 -32.66 -23.82 -41.41
N GLU A 10 -31.90 -24.27 -40.41
CA GLU A 10 -32.42 -24.76 -39.12
C GLU A 10 -32.23 -23.73 -37.99
N ALA A 11 -31.67 -22.55 -38.29
CA ALA A 11 -31.28 -21.57 -37.28
C ALA A 11 -32.41 -20.61 -36.85
N GLU A 12 -33.54 -20.58 -37.57
CA GLU A 12 -34.69 -19.75 -37.22
C GLU A 12 -35.22 -20.09 -35.81
N GLY A 13 -35.54 -19.07 -35.02
CA GLY A 13 -35.95 -19.20 -33.62
C GLY A 13 -34.80 -19.44 -32.63
N SER A 14 -33.58 -19.71 -33.11
CA SER A 14 -32.41 -19.88 -32.26
C SER A 14 -31.77 -18.54 -31.89
N VAL A 15 -30.99 -18.52 -30.81
CA VAL A 15 -30.31 -17.31 -30.33
C VAL A 15 -28.88 -17.26 -30.86
N LEU A 16 -28.51 -16.15 -31.49
CA LEU A 16 -27.21 -15.97 -32.12
C LEU A 16 -26.06 -15.95 -31.10
N ALA A 17 -25.09 -16.85 -31.24
CA ALA A 17 -23.99 -17.01 -30.30
C ALA A 17 -22.93 -15.90 -30.37
N HIS A 18 -22.64 -15.42 -31.57
CA HIS A 18 -21.62 -14.42 -31.85
C HIS A 18 -22.19 -13.34 -32.77
N ALA A 19 -21.82 -12.08 -32.54
CA ALA A 19 -22.29 -11.01 -33.41
C ALA A 19 -21.80 -11.21 -34.85
N VAL A 20 -22.67 -10.96 -35.82
CA VAL A 20 -22.36 -11.10 -37.26
C VAL A 20 -22.51 -9.74 -37.93
N ALA A 21 -21.51 -9.33 -38.70
CA ALA A 21 -21.57 -8.14 -39.52
C ALA A 21 -22.23 -8.48 -40.87
N LEU A 22 -23.28 -7.73 -41.21
CA LEU A 22 -23.90 -7.72 -42.53
C LEU A 22 -23.47 -6.44 -43.28
N PRO A 23 -23.64 -6.36 -44.61
CA PRO A 23 -23.25 -5.19 -45.39
C PRO A 23 -23.94 -3.89 -44.95
N ASP A 24 -25.17 -3.97 -44.46
CA ASP A 24 -26.05 -2.86 -44.09
C ASP A 24 -26.16 -2.64 -42.56
N ARG A 25 -25.90 -3.67 -41.75
CA ARG A 25 -26.10 -3.63 -40.29
C ARG A 25 -25.28 -4.67 -39.55
N ARG A 26 -25.35 -4.66 -38.22
CA ARG A 26 -24.75 -5.70 -37.36
C ARG A 26 -25.83 -6.45 -36.60
N LEU A 27 -25.83 -7.78 -36.68
CA LEU A 27 -26.61 -8.64 -35.81
C LEU A 27 -25.85 -8.81 -34.49
N ALA A 28 -26.44 -8.34 -33.39
CA ALA A 28 -25.84 -8.46 -32.06
C ALA A 28 -25.89 -9.90 -31.55
N LYS A 29 -24.89 -10.29 -30.74
CA LYS A 29 -24.92 -11.52 -29.95
C LYS A 29 -26.17 -11.50 -29.06
N GLY A 30 -26.82 -12.65 -28.87
CA GLY A 30 -28.04 -12.77 -28.05
C GLY A 30 -29.33 -12.42 -28.78
N ARG A 31 -29.28 -12.03 -30.05
CA ARG A 31 -30.46 -11.83 -30.88
C ARG A 31 -31.12 -13.17 -31.21
N SER A 32 -32.44 -13.27 -31.03
CA SER A 32 -33.25 -14.35 -31.61
C SER A 32 -33.35 -14.17 -33.12
N LEU A 33 -32.96 -15.18 -33.89
CA LEU A 33 -32.97 -15.14 -35.35
C LEU A 33 -34.38 -15.37 -35.88
N GLY A 34 -34.91 -14.42 -36.66
CA GLY A 34 -36.14 -14.61 -37.44
C GLY A 34 -35.86 -14.85 -38.92
N ALA A 35 -36.89 -15.20 -39.71
CA ALA A 35 -36.77 -15.43 -41.15
C ALA A 35 -35.96 -14.34 -41.91
N ALA A 36 -36.19 -13.06 -41.63
CA ALA A 36 -35.47 -11.96 -42.27
C ALA A 36 -33.96 -11.91 -41.94
N ASP A 37 -33.57 -12.37 -40.74
CA ASP A 37 -32.16 -12.48 -40.38
C ASP A 37 -31.51 -13.67 -41.10
N ILE A 38 -32.23 -14.79 -41.24
CA ILE A 38 -31.79 -15.97 -41.99
C ILE A 38 -31.56 -15.64 -43.46
N GLU A 39 -32.49 -14.93 -44.11
CA GLU A 39 -32.31 -14.47 -45.49
C GLU A 39 -31.09 -13.56 -45.66
N ALA A 40 -30.90 -12.60 -44.75
CA ALA A 40 -29.76 -11.69 -44.80
C ALA A 40 -28.41 -12.40 -44.60
N LEU A 41 -28.37 -13.38 -43.69
CA LEU A 41 -27.19 -14.24 -43.48
C LEU A 41 -26.93 -15.13 -44.70
N SER A 42 -27.97 -15.65 -45.34
CA SER A 42 -27.85 -16.45 -46.57
C SER A 42 -27.33 -15.60 -47.74
N ALA A 43 -27.74 -14.34 -47.83
CA ALA A 43 -27.32 -13.42 -48.91
C ALA A 43 -25.82 -13.10 -48.89
N ILE A 44 -25.16 -13.21 -47.72
CA ILE A 44 -23.69 -13.08 -47.61
C ILE A 44 -22.96 -14.43 -47.76
N GLY A 45 -23.67 -15.49 -48.13
CA GLY A 45 -23.10 -16.81 -48.41
C GLY A 45 -22.86 -17.68 -47.18
N MET A 46 -23.50 -17.40 -46.04
CA MET A 46 -23.34 -18.22 -44.83
C MET A 46 -24.18 -19.50 -44.93
N GLY A 47 -23.54 -20.68 -44.82
CA GLY A 47 -24.22 -21.99 -44.85
C GLY A 47 -24.53 -22.59 -43.48
N GLU A 48 -23.72 -22.24 -42.47
CA GLU A 48 -23.86 -22.67 -41.08
C GLU A 48 -23.62 -21.50 -40.13
N ILE A 49 -24.23 -21.55 -38.96
CA ILE A 49 -24.11 -20.51 -37.95
C ILE A 49 -24.12 -21.11 -36.54
N VAL A 50 -23.31 -20.56 -35.65
CA VAL A 50 -23.27 -20.99 -34.24
C VAL A 50 -24.40 -20.32 -33.47
N VAL A 51 -25.26 -21.12 -32.87
CA VAL A 51 -26.45 -20.67 -32.14
C VAL A 51 -26.61 -21.38 -30.80
N ALA A 52 -27.41 -20.77 -29.95
CA ALA A 52 -28.00 -21.36 -28.77
C ALA A 52 -29.46 -21.73 -29.07
N ARG A 53 -29.78 -23.03 -29.02
CA ARG A 53 -31.15 -23.55 -29.06
C ARG A 53 -31.66 -23.74 -27.64
N LEU A 54 -32.70 -23.01 -27.27
CA LEU A 54 -33.32 -23.09 -25.95
C LEU A 54 -34.18 -24.36 -25.87
N ASP A 55 -34.12 -25.03 -24.72
CA ASP A 55 -35.07 -26.10 -24.37
C ASP A 55 -36.30 -25.46 -23.68
N ALA A 56 -37.40 -26.21 -23.53
CA ALA A 56 -38.69 -25.67 -23.07
C ALA A 56 -38.64 -24.98 -21.69
N GLU A 57 -37.73 -25.42 -20.82
CA GLU A 57 -37.56 -24.91 -19.46
C GLU A 57 -36.45 -23.84 -19.35
N ASP A 58 -35.83 -23.43 -20.46
CA ASP A 58 -34.80 -22.40 -20.45
C ASP A 58 -35.42 -21.00 -20.47
N ILE A 59 -34.77 -20.08 -19.76
CA ILE A 59 -35.05 -18.65 -19.76
C ILE A 59 -33.83 -17.86 -20.20
N GLY A 60 -34.08 -16.71 -20.85
CA GLY A 60 -33.01 -15.84 -21.33
C GLY A 60 -32.14 -15.28 -20.20
N GLU A 61 -30.90 -14.93 -20.52
CA GLU A 61 -29.91 -14.46 -19.54
C GLU A 61 -30.36 -13.24 -18.71
N ASP A 62 -31.05 -12.27 -19.32
CA ASP A 62 -31.56 -11.09 -18.61
C ASP A 62 -32.81 -11.39 -17.77
N GLU A 63 -33.65 -12.32 -18.22
CA GLU A 63 -34.80 -12.80 -17.45
C GLU A 63 -34.33 -13.54 -16.18
N ALA A 64 -33.33 -14.42 -16.32
CA ALA A 64 -32.74 -15.14 -15.20
C ALA A 64 -32.08 -14.21 -14.18
N ALA A 65 -31.27 -13.24 -14.64
CA ALA A 65 -30.63 -12.26 -13.76
C ALA A 65 -31.66 -11.43 -13.00
N THR A 66 -32.73 -10.99 -13.68
CA THR A 66 -33.83 -10.24 -13.07
C THR A 66 -34.57 -11.08 -12.04
N LEU A 67 -34.91 -12.33 -12.37
CA LEU A 67 -35.60 -13.26 -11.48
C LEU A 67 -34.83 -13.44 -10.16
N ILE A 68 -33.52 -13.67 -10.24
CA ILE A 68 -32.66 -13.83 -9.06
C ILE A 68 -32.63 -12.55 -8.23
N ALA A 69 -32.47 -11.40 -8.90
CA ALA A 69 -32.36 -10.10 -8.24
C ALA A 69 -33.63 -9.69 -7.48
N THR A 70 -34.81 -10.19 -7.87
CA THR A 70 -36.07 -9.91 -7.13
C THR A 70 -36.06 -10.39 -5.68
N ARG A 71 -35.16 -11.32 -5.34
CA ARG A 71 -35.02 -11.86 -3.98
C ARG A 71 -33.99 -11.12 -3.13
N ILE A 72 -33.31 -10.12 -3.69
CA ILE A 72 -32.36 -9.28 -2.99
C ILE A 72 -33.09 -8.02 -2.52
N ALA A 73 -33.10 -7.78 -1.21
CA ALA A 73 -33.64 -6.55 -0.66
C ALA A 73 -32.76 -5.36 -1.09
N PRO A 74 -33.33 -4.28 -1.67
CA PRO A 74 -32.56 -3.11 -2.10
C PRO A 74 -32.20 -2.18 -0.91
N ASP A 75 -32.06 -2.72 0.28
CA ASP A 75 -31.78 -1.92 1.47
C ASP A 75 -30.38 -1.30 1.37
N HIS A 76 -30.34 0.04 1.38
CA HIS A 76 -29.12 0.83 1.15
C HIS A 76 -28.32 0.47 -0.11
N MET A 77 -28.97 -0.14 -1.11
CA MET A 77 -28.36 -0.56 -2.36
C MET A 77 -29.26 -0.23 -3.56
N THR A 78 -28.65 0.03 -4.71
CA THR A 78 -29.34 0.21 -5.98
C THR A 78 -28.97 -0.92 -6.94
N LEU A 79 -29.96 -1.47 -7.62
CA LEU A 79 -29.78 -2.56 -8.58
C LEU A 79 -29.90 -1.98 -10.00
N SER A 80 -28.94 -2.30 -10.88
CA SER A 80 -29.07 -1.98 -12.29
C SER A 80 -30.14 -2.87 -12.94
N PRO A 81 -30.74 -2.45 -14.05
CA PRO A 81 -31.43 -3.37 -14.94
C PRO A 81 -30.48 -4.50 -15.36
N ALA A 82 -31.03 -5.69 -15.60
CA ALA A 82 -30.28 -6.77 -16.24
C ALA A 82 -29.99 -6.40 -17.69
N SER A 83 -28.74 -6.60 -18.11
CA SER A 83 -28.34 -6.43 -19.51
C SER A 83 -27.19 -7.37 -19.84
N THR A 84 -27.30 -8.08 -20.96
CA THR A 84 -26.27 -9.04 -21.42
C THR A 84 -25.92 -10.10 -20.37
N GLY A 85 -26.93 -10.57 -19.65
CA GLY A 85 -26.82 -11.52 -18.55
C GLY A 85 -26.09 -10.96 -17.34
N ARG A 86 -25.99 -9.64 -17.18
CA ARG A 86 -25.31 -9.00 -16.05
C ARG A 86 -26.25 -8.08 -15.29
N LEU A 87 -26.19 -8.13 -13.97
CA LEU A 87 -26.85 -7.19 -13.07
C LEU A 87 -25.86 -6.74 -12.00
N ASN A 88 -25.74 -5.44 -11.80
CA ASN A 88 -24.82 -4.84 -10.82
C ASN A 88 -25.60 -4.25 -9.66
N LEU A 89 -25.03 -4.37 -8.47
CA LEU A 89 -25.53 -3.77 -7.25
C LEU A 89 -24.53 -2.71 -6.78
N HIS A 90 -25.03 -1.53 -6.48
CA HIS A 90 -24.21 -0.41 -6.00
C HIS A 90 -24.69 0.05 -4.63
N ALA A 91 -23.76 0.49 -3.78
CA ALA A 91 -24.10 1.13 -2.52
C ALA A 91 -24.90 2.42 -2.79
N ALA A 92 -26.00 2.63 -2.06
CA ALA A 92 -26.80 3.84 -2.15
C ALA A 92 -26.35 4.92 -1.15
N VAL A 93 -25.56 4.53 -0.15
CA VAL A 93 -25.09 5.36 0.97
C VAL A 93 -23.64 5.02 1.28
N ASP A 94 -22.95 5.92 1.98
CA ASP A 94 -21.66 5.62 2.58
C ASP A 94 -21.87 4.68 3.79
N GLY A 95 -21.07 3.62 3.87
CA GLY A 95 -21.29 2.61 4.89
C GLY A 95 -20.32 1.44 4.85
N LEU A 96 -20.68 0.40 5.57
CA LEU A 96 -19.94 -0.85 5.66
C LEU A 96 -20.67 -1.95 4.87
N PHE A 97 -20.01 -2.48 3.84
CA PHE A 97 -20.50 -3.66 3.14
C PHE A 97 -20.27 -4.91 3.98
N VAL A 98 -21.32 -5.70 4.18
CA VAL A 98 -21.29 -6.94 4.98
C VAL A 98 -21.80 -8.08 4.12
N ALA A 99 -21.11 -9.22 4.12
CA ALA A 99 -21.42 -10.37 3.28
C ALA A 99 -21.43 -11.68 4.06
N THR A 100 -22.41 -12.53 3.79
CA THR A 100 -22.50 -13.88 4.35
C THR A 100 -21.90 -14.89 3.38
N ARG A 101 -20.62 -15.24 3.61
CA ARG A 101 -19.86 -16.18 2.76
C ARG A 101 -20.63 -17.48 2.49
N ALA A 102 -21.22 -18.09 3.52
CA ALA A 102 -21.96 -19.34 3.37
C ALA A 102 -23.14 -19.25 2.40
N ARG A 103 -23.82 -18.10 2.31
CA ARG A 103 -24.94 -17.87 1.39
C ARG A 103 -24.46 -17.64 -0.03
N VAL A 104 -23.45 -16.79 -0.22
CA VAL A 104 -22.83 -16.54 -1.53
C VAL A 104 -22.29 -17.85 -2.12
N ASP A 105 -21.63 -18.66 -1.30
CA ASP A 105 -21.11 -19.97 -1.72
C ASP A 105 -22.24 -20.96 -2.04
N ARG A 106 -23.36 -20.95 -1.29
CA ARG A 106 -24.53 -21.80 -1.59
C ARG A 106 -25.15 -21.43 -2.93
N PHE A 107 -25.31 -20.13 -3.21
CA PHE A 107 -25.78 -19.64 -4.50
C PHE A 107 -24.90 -20.15 -5.64
N ASN A 108 -23.58 -19.94 -5.54
CA ASN A 108 -22.62 -20.29 -6.60
C ASN A 108 -22.48 -21.80 -6.83
N ARG A 109 -22.97 -22.65 -5.90
CA ARG A 109 -22.99 -24.11 -6.05
C ARG A 109 -24.22 -24.64 -6.80
N VAL A 110 -25.24 -23.82 -7.06
CA VAL A 110 -26.47 -24.26 -7.73
C VAL A 110 -26.20 -24.67 -9.17
N ASP A 111 -25.54 -23.79 -9.94
CA ASP A 111 -25.22 -24.03 -11.34
C ASP A 111 -24.03 -23.14 -11.75
N PRO A 112 -22.95 -23.69 -12.36
CA PRO A 112 -21.80 -22.90 -12.79
C PRO A 112 -22.12 -21.87 -13.89
N ALA A 113 -23.28 -21.97 -14.55
CA ALA A 113 -23.74 -20.98 -15.52
C ALA A 113 -24.17 -19.65 -14.89
N MET A 114 -24.38 -19.61 -13.58
CA MET A 114 -24.82 -18.43 -12.83
C MET A 114 -23.83 -18.14 -11.72
N THR A 115 -23.32 -16.91 -11.67
CA THR A 115 -22.37 -16.51 -10.63
C THR A 115 -22.85 -15.26 -9.91
N LEU A 116 -22.57 -15.22 -8.61
CA LEU A 116 -22.73 -14.09 -7.72
C LEU A 116 -21.37 -13.77 -7.11
N ALA A 117 -20.86 -12.59 -7.41
CA ALA A 117 -19.62 -12.07 -6.84
C ALA A 117 -19.91 -10.80 -6.05
N CYS A 118 -19.17 -10.56 -4.97
CA CYS A 118 -19.28 -9.36 -4.15
C CYS A 118 -17.92 -8.91 -3.61
N LEU A 119 -17.86 -7.74 -3.01
CA LEU A 119 -16.71 -7.28 -2.25
C LEU A 119 -16.40 -8.22 -1.08
N ALA A 120 -15.20 -8.09 -0.51
CA ALA A 120 -14.87 -8.75 0.74
C ALA A 120 -15.81 -8.27 1.87
N ASP A 121 -15.99 -9.13 2.86
CA ASP A 121 -16.83 -8.84 4.02
C ASP A 121 -16.22 -7.71 4.87
N HIS A 122 -17.07 -6.85 5.45
CA HIS A 122 -16.71 -5.68 6.25
C HIS A 122 -15.78 -4.67 5.54
N VAL A 123 -16.04 -4.35 4.27
CA VAL A 123 -15.32 -3.31 3.52
C VAL A 123 -16.10 -1.99 3.56
N ALA A 124 -15.41 -0.88 3.84
CA ALA A 124 -15.99 0.45 3.74
C ALA A 124 -16.28 0.83 2.27
N VAL A 125 -17.47 1.33 1.99
CA VAL A 125 -17.95 1.69 0.66
C VAL A 125 -18.54 3.11 0.64
N ARG A 126 -18.50 3.74 -0.53
CA ARG A 126 -19.14 5.02 -0.80
C ARG A 126 -20.40 4.83 -1.63
N ALA A 127 -21.34 5.77 -1.52
CA ALA A 127 -22.48 5.83 -2.42
C ALA A 127 -22.01 5.82 -3.89
N GLY A 128 -22.54 4.89 -4.67
CA GLY A 128 -22.18 4.64 -6.07
C GLY A 128 -21.17 3.50 -6.29
N ASP A 129 -20.46 3.03 -5.26
CA ASP A 129 -19.52 1.91 -5.41
C ASP A 129 -20.25 0.62 -5.77
N MET A 130 -19.72 -0.15 -6.73
CA MET A 130 -20.26 -1.47 -7.07
C MET A 130 -19.87 -2.48 -5.99
N VAL A 131 -20.87 -3.06 -5.31
CA VAL A 131 -20.68 -3.95 -4.16
C VAL A 131 -20.90 -5.42 -4.48
N ALA A 132 -21.73 -5.71 -5.49
CA ALA A 132 -21.99 -7.07 -5.95
C ALA A 132 -22.41 -7.11 -7.42
N THR A 133 -22.26 -8.27 -8.06
CA THR A 133 -22.70 -8.50 -9.43
C THR A 133 -23.19 -9.94 -9.61
N ILE A 134 -24.29 -10.07 -10.35
CA ILE A 134 -24.80 -11.35 -10.85
C ILE A 134 -24.41 -11.46 -12.31
N LYS A 135 -23.86 -12.60 -12.70
CA LYS A 135 -23.56 -12.93 -14.09
C LYS A 135 -24.19 -14.27 -14.49
N ILE A 136 -25.06 -14.21 -15.48
CA ILE A 136 -25.49 -15.34 -16.28
C ILE A 136 -24.53 -15.43 -17.46
N ILE A 137 -23.81 -16.54 -17.54
CA ILE A 137 -22.71 -16.74 -18.49
C ILE A 137 -23.21 -17.16 -19.88
N PRO A 138 -24.07 -18.19 -20.01
CA PRO A 138 -24.68 -18.54 -21.29
C PRO A 138 -25.88 -17.63 -21.60
N LEU A 139 -26.30 -17.66 -22.87
CA LEU A 139 -27.44 -16.87 -23.38
C LEU A 139 -28.79 -17.24 -22.73
N ALA A 140 -28.88 -18.44 -22.14
CA ALA A 140 -30.04 -18.92 -21.43
C ALA A 140 -29.63 -19.96 -20.37
N VAL A 141 -30.44 -20.07 -19.31
CA VAL A 141 -30.27 -21.05 -18.23
C VAL A 141 -31.59 -21.73 -17.91
N ASN A 142 -31.54 -22.89 -17.25
CA ASN A 142 -32.74 -23.60 -16.83
C ASN A 142 -33.49 -22.81 -15.74
N ARG A 143 -34.79 -22.55 -15.94
CA ARG A 143 -35.66 -21.78 -15.04
C ARG A 143 -35.63 -22.31 -13.61
N ARG A 144 -35.78 -23.62 -13.42
CA ARG A 144 -35.79 -24.26 -12.10
C ARG A 144 -34.49 -24.02 -11.33
N ARG A 145 -33.34 -24.01 -12.02
CA ARG A 145 -32.04 -23.68 -11.40
C ARG A 145 -31.97 -22.21 -10.99
N ALA A 146 -32.45 -21.30 -11.83
CA ALA A 146 -32.50 -19.87 -11.48
C ALA A 146 -33.42 -19.61 -10.28
N GLU A 147 -34.57 -20.29 -10.20
CA GLU A 147 -35.49 -20.23 -9.06
C GLU A 147 -34.88 -20.80 -7.77
N GLU A 148 -34.17 -21.92 -7.85
CA GLU A 148 -33.40 -22.50 -6.75
C GLU A 148 -32.35 -21.50 -6.22
N ALA A 149 -31.61 -20.86 -7.13
CA ALA A 149 -30.61 -19.85 -6.78
C ALA A 149 -31.25 -18.60 -6.14
N ALA A 150 -32.39 -18.15 -6.67
CA ALA A 150 -33.15 -17.03 -6.12
C ALA A 150 -33.69 -17.34 -4.71
N ALA A 151 -34.18 -18.56 -4.48
CA ALA A 151 -34.71 -18.98 -3.19
C ALA A 151 -33.65 -18.87 -2.07
N ILE A 152 -32.39 -19.23 -2.35
CA ILE A 152 -31.27 -19.09 -1.39
C ILE A 152 -31.10 -17.64 -0.94
N LEU A 153 -31.22 -16.67 -1.85
CA LEU A 153 -31.13 -15.24 -1.53
C LEU A 153 -32.37 -14.74 -0.77
N GLY A 154 -33.53 -15.38 -0.96
CA GLY A 154 -34.76 -15.06 -0.26
C GLY A 154 -34.85 -15.57 1.18
N GLU A 155 -34.03 -16.55 1.59
CA GLU A 155 -34.04 -17.10 2.95
C GLU A 155 -33.62 -16.07 4.02
N ALA A 156 -32.66 -15.19 3.66
CA ALA A 156 -32.17 -14.03 4.42
C ALA A 156 -31.08 -13.31 3.59
N PRO A 157 -30.64 -12.10 4.00
CA PRO A 157 -29.67 -11.31 3.24
C PRO A 157 -28.35 -12.05 3.01
N ALA A 158 -27.91 -12.14 1.75
CA ALA A 158 -26.57 -12.62 1.41
C ALA A 158 -25.50 -11.54 1.62
N PHE A 159 -25.89 -10.28 1.51
CA PHE A 159 -25.07 -9.11 1.81
C PHE A 159 -25.97 -7.90 2.08
N ALA A 160 -25.39 -6.86 2.68
CA ALA A 160 -26.04 -5.59 2.98
C ALA A 160 -25.00 -4.45 3.00
N VAL A 161 -25.46 -3.21 2.87
CA VAL A 161 -24.66 -2.02 3.20
C VAL A 161 -25.23 -1.42 4.48
N LYS A 162 -24.46 -1.44 5.56
CA LYS A 162 -24.82 -0.81 6.83
C LYS A 162 -24.39 0.67 6.79
N PRO A 163 -25.31 1.64 6.87
CA PRO A 163 -24.93 3.05 6.83
C PRO A 163 -23.99 3.41 7.98
N PHE A 164 -23.03 4.28 7.71
CA PHE A 164 -22.26 4.87 8.80
C PHE A 164 -23.12 5.85 9.61
N LEU A 165 -23.00 5.77 10.94
CA LEU A 165 -23.65 6.68 11.88
C LEU A 165 -22.65 7.74 12.33
N ALA A 166 -23.07 9.00 12.39
CA ALA A 166 -22.23 10.08 12.88
C ALA A 166 -22.00 9.95 14.39
N HIS A 167 -20.73 9.85 14.81
CA HIS A 167 -20.33 9.78 16.21
C HIS A 167 -19.67 11.08 16.68
N THR A 168 -19.80 11.37 17.98
CA THR A 168 -18.92 12.34 18.66
C THR A 168 -17.71 11.62 19.20
N VAL A 169 -16.52 12.11 18.85
CA VAL A 169 -15.26 11.45 19.19
C VAL A 169 -14.42 12.34 20.08
N SER A 170 -13.93 11.78 21.19
CA SER A 170 -12.93 12.42 22.05
C SER A 170 -11.57 11.78 21.85
N LEU A 171 -10.54 12.59 21.62
CA LEU A 171 -9.15 12.14 21.49
C LEU A 171 -8.39 12.39 22.80
N ILE A 172 -7.74 11.34 23.30
CA ILE A 172 -6.80 11.41 24.41
C ILE A 172 -5.40 11.06 23.87
N ALA A 173 -4.54 12.05 23.75
CA ALA A 173 -3.17 11.91 23.27
C ALA A 173 -2.20 11.93 24.44
N THR A 174 -1.58 10.79 24.74
CA THR A 174 -0.59 10.74 25.83
C THR A 174 0.77 11.31 25.40
N THR A 175 1.55 11.84 26.34
CA THR A 175 2.83 12.48 26.08
C THR A 175 3.96 11.86 26.89
N LEU A 176 5.16 11.87 26.31
CA LEU A 176 6.44 11.55 26.94
C LEU A 176 7.44 12.65 26.59
N PRO A 177 8.45 12.94 27.43
CA PRO A 177 9.44 13.99 27.15
C PRO A 177 10.19 13.82 25.82
N SER A 178 10.38 12.57 25.39
CA SER A 178 11.04 12.21 24.13
C SER A 178 10.16 12.39 22.89
N LEU A 179 8.85 12.59 23.07
CA LEU A 179 7.90 12.67 21.96
C LEU A 179 7.66 14.13 21.54
N LYS A 180 7.99 14.45 20.28
CA LYS A 180 7.75 15.78 19.71
C LYS A 180 6.25 16.08 19.62
N PRO A 181 5.77 17.28 20.03
CA PRO A 181 4.36 17.67 19.94
C PRO A 181 3.75 17.52 18.53
N GLN A 182 4.55 17.80 17.50
CA GLN A 182 4.15 17.69 16.08
C GLN A 182 3.64 16.29 15.68
N VAL A 183 4.08 15.23 16.38
CA VAL A 183 3.61 13.87 16.12
C VAL A 183 2.13 13.73 16.49
N MET A 184 1.71 14.34 17.61
CA MET A 184 0.31 14.34 18.03
C MET A 184 -0.53 15.28 17.15
N ASP A 185 0.02 16.39 16.68
CA ASP A 185 -0.66 17.27 15.72
C ASP A 185 -0.95 16.56 14.39
N LYS A 186 -0.01 15.72 13.91
CA LYS A 186 -0.24 14.85 12.75
C LYS A 186 -1.29 13.78 13.05
N THR A 187 -1.22 13.16 14.22
CA THR A 187 -2.15 12.08 14.64
C THR A 187 -3.59 12.58 14.68
N ARG A 188 -3.81 13.76 15.27
CA ARG A 188 -5.11 14.43 15.28
C ARG A 188 -5.66 14.65 13.87
N ARG A 189 -4.85 15.19 12.95
CA ARG A 189 -5.26 15.43 11.55
C ARG A 189 -5.67 14.15 10.84
N VAL A 190 -4.87 13.10 10.96
CA VAL A 190 -5.17 11.80 10.34
C VAL A 190 -6.46 11.20 10.91
N LEU A 191 -6.68 11.31 12.23
CA LEU A 191 -7.93 10.85 12.83
C LEU A 191 -9.14 11.65 12.31
N ASP A 192 -9.01 12.98 12.23
CA ASP A 192 -10.07 13.86 11.70
C ASP A 192 -10.46 13.47 10.27
N ASP A 193 -9.48 13.22 9.40
CA ASP A 193 -9.70 12.75 8.03
C ASP A 193 -10.42 11.40 7.98
N ARG A 194 -10.09 10.47 8.89
CA ARG A 194 -10.77 9.16 8.99
C ARG A 194 -12.23 9.31 9.39
N LEU A 195 -12.51 10.17 10.37
CA LEU A 195 -13.85 10.38 10.92
C LEU A 195 -14.80 11.08 9.92
N ARG A 196 -14.28 12.02 9.12
CA ARG A 196 -15.07 12.75 8.11
C ARG A 196 -15.85 11.84 7.16
N ARG A 197 -15.30 10.67 6.82
CA ARG A 197 -15.93 9.69 5.92
C ARG A 197 -17.28 9.16 6.42
N SER A 198 -17.51 9.23 7.74
CA SER A 198 -18.73 8.74 8.39
C SER A 198 -19.65 9.85 8.88
N GLY A 199 -19.30 11.11 8.62
CA GLY A 199 -19.93 12.26 9.26
C GLY A 199 -19.62 12.40 10.76
N SER A 200 -18.74 11.56 11.31
CA SER A 200 -18.26 11.67 12.69
C SER A 200 -17.34 12.88 12.85
N CYS A 201 -17.29 13.45 14.05
CA CYS A 201 -16.47 14.62 14.34
C CYS A 201 -15.67 14.47 15.64
N LEU A 202 -14.47 15.05 15.64
CA LEU A 202 -13.66 15.18 16.84
C LEU A 202 -14.14 16.40 17.65
N VAL A 203 -14.77 16.17 18.80
CA VAL A 203 -15.33 17.23 19.65
C VAL A 203 -14.35 17.72 20.72
N ARG A 204 -13.39 16.87 21.11
CA ARG A 204 -12.43 17.18 22.17
C ARG A 204 -11.08 16.53 21.91
N GLU A 205 -10.02 17.24 22.28
CA GLU A 205 -8.67 16.67 22.40
C GLU A 205 -8.13 16.99 23.80
N SER A 206 -7.55 15.99 24.45
CA SER A 206 -6.77 16.17 25.69
C SER A 206 -5.37 15.61 25.51
N ARG A 207 -4.38 16.32 26.06
CA ARG A 207 -2.99 15.86 26.10
C ARG A 207 -2.56 15.65 27.54
N VAL A 208 -2.24 14.41 27.88
CA VAL A 208 -1.95 14.00 29.27
C VAL A 208 -0.65 13.23 29.35
N ALA A 209 -0.04 13.15 30.54
CA ALA A 209 1.12 12.30 30.75
C ALA A 209 0.79 10.82 30.42
N HIS A 210 1.76 10.07 29.91
CA HIS A 210 1.61 8.63 29.69
C HIS A 210 1.69 7.85 31.02
N ARG A 211 0.64 7.99 31.83
CA ARG A 211 0.41 7.32 33.13
C ARG A 211 -1.05 6.93 33.27
N GLU A 212 -1.29 5.82 33.98
CA GLU A 212 -2.62 5.23 34.16
C GLU A 212 -3.65 6.21 34.75
N ASP A 213 -3.27 6.91 35.83
CA ASP A 213 -4.13 7.87 36.53
C ASP A 213 -4.53 9.06 35.64
N ALA A 214 -3.56 9.63 34.93
CA ALA A 214 -3.78 10.77 34.04
C ALA A 214 -4.68 10.41 32.85
N VAL A 215 -4.52 9.20 32.29
CA VAL A 215 -5.36 8.70 31.20
C VAL A 215 -6.77 8.36 31.71
N ALA A 216 -6.90 7.71 32.87
CA ALA A 216 -8.20 7.39 33.46
C ALA A 216 -9.02 8.65 33.78
N ASP A 217 -8.38 9.69 34.32
CA ASP A 217 -9.01 11.00 34.54
C ASP A 217 -9.46 11.66 33.23
N ALA A 218 -8.67 11.55 32.17
CA ALA A 218 -9.04 12.07 30.86
C ALA A 218 -10.22 11.31 30.25
N ILE A 219 -10.27 9.98 30.42
CA ILE A 219 -11.39 9.13 29.99
C ILE A 219 -12.67 9.56 30.72
N ARG A 220 -12.65 9.66 32.05
CA ARG A 220 -13.82 10.11 32.84
C ARG A 220 -14.32 11.47 32.37
N ARG A 221 -13.43 12.45 32.23
CA ARG A 221 -13.79 13.79 31.73
C ARG A 221 -14.39 13.77 30.32
N ALA A 222 -13.91 12.90 29.45
CA ALA A 222 -14.44 12.77 28.09
C ALA A 222 -15.87 12.17 28.07
N ILE A 223 -16.21 11.34 29.06
CA ILE A 223 -17.53 10.73 29.21
C ILE A 223 -18.51 11.69 29.89
N ASP A 224 -18.09 12.33 30.98
CA ASP A 224 -18.91 13.18 31.85
C ASP A 224 -19.20 14.57 31.24
N ASP A 225 -18.29 15.10 30.44
CA ASP A 225 -18.39 16.44 29.83
C ASP A 225 -18.05 16.37 28.33
N PRO A 226 -19.02 15.98 27.48
CA PRO A 226 -18.77 15.70 26.07
C PRO A 226 -18.41 16.93 25.22
N GLY A 227 -18.57 18.15 25.74
CA GLY A 227 -18.23 19.39 25.04
C GLY A 227 -19.12 19.67 23.83
N ALA A 228 -19.82 20.80 23.86
CA ALA A 228 -20.68 21.29 22.77
C ALA A 228 -19.92 21.40 21.43
N GLU A 229 -20.61 21.15 20.32
CA GLU A 229 -20.07 21.35 18.96
C GLU A 229 -19.39 22.73 18.83
N PRO A 230 -18.20 22.81 18.20
CA PRO A 230 -17.61 24.09 17.82
C PRO A 230 -18.53 24.78 16.78
N GLY A 231 -19.42 25.67 17.24
CA GLY A 231 -20.30 26.47 16.39
C GLY A 231 -21.79 26.13 16.40
N ALA A 232 -22.29 25.29 17.33
CA ALA A 232 -23.73 25.05 17.43
C ALA A 232 -24.51 26.32 17.80
N LYS A 233 -25.58 26.61 17.05
CA LYS A 233 -26.53 27.67 17.38
C LYS A 233 -27.22 27.33 18.70
N PRO A 234 -27.41 28.30 19.61
CA PRO A 234 -28.18 28.08 20.83
C PRO A 234 -29.62 27.67 20.46
N GLY A 235 -30.06 26.48 20.90
CA GLY A 235 -31.47 26.05 20.79
C GLY A 235 -31.77 24.85 19.88
N ALA A 236 -30.78 24.21 19.25
CA ALA A 236 -30.98 22.88 18.66
C ALA A 236 -30.73 21.82 19.74
N GLU A 237 -31.74 21.02 20.09
CA GLU A 237 -31.50 19.78 20.84
C GLU A 237 -30.63 18.87 19.97
N PRO A 238 -29.40 18.53 20.38
CA PRO A 238 -28.60 17.57 19.62
C PRO A 238 -29.31 16.22 19.70
N ALA A 239 -29.57 15.59 18.55
CA ALA A 239 -29.76 14.14 18.56
C ALA A 239 -28.53 13.53 19.24
N GLU A 240 -28.74 12.71 20.26
CA GLU A 240 -27.67 12.14 21.07
C GLU A 240 -26.81 11.22 20.20
N ARG A 241 -25.72 11.77 19.65
CA ARG A 241 -24.77 11.00 18.83
C ARG A 241 -24.05 10.00 19.74
N PRO A 242 -23.85 8.74 19.30
CA PRO A 242 -23.11 7.79 20.11
C PRO A 242 -21.68 8.29 20.34
N LYS A 243 -21.17 8.03 21.54
CA LYS A 243 -19.88 8.53 22.01
C LYS A 243 -18.77 7.50 21.78
N LEU A 244 -17.64 7.98 21.28
CA LEU A 244 -16.43 7.17 21.10
C LEU A 244 -15.23 7.89 21.71
N VAL A 245 -14.44 7.19 22.50
CA VAL A 245 -13.16 7.70 23.04
C VAL A 245 -12.02 6.97 22.35
N ILE A 246 -11.07 7.74 21.81
CA ILE A 246 -9.88 7.19 21.15
C ILE A 246 -8.65 7.66 21.90
N VAL A 247 -7.84 6.70 22.35
CA VAL A 247 -6.62 6.93 23.11
C VAL A 247 -5.41 6.63 22.22
N PHE A 248 -4.55 7.62 21.99
CA PHE A 248 -3.25 7.42 21.32
C PHE A 248 -2.11 7.41 22.35
N GLY A 249 -1.50 6.24 22.53
CA GLY A 249 -0.33 6.01 23.37
C GLY A 249 0.94 6.69 22.83
N ALA A 250 1.72 7.36 23.68
CA ALA A 250 3.05 7.85 23.39
C ALA A 250 4.05 6.69 23.19
N SER A 251 3.77 5.57 23.85
CA SER A 251 4.42 4.27 23.66
C SER A 251 3.43 3.27 23.06
N ALA A 252 3.96 2.22 22.44
CA ALA A 252 3.20 1.05 22.02
C ALA A 252 2.72 0.27 23.24
N VAL A 253 1.48 -0.25 23.19
CA VAL A 253 0.95 -1.15 24.20
C VAL A 253 1.68 -2.48 24.11
N THR A 254 2.15 -2.98 25.25
CA THR A 254 2.97 -4.19 25.35
C THR A 254 2.22 -5.36 25.99
N ASP A 255 1.32 -5.09 26.93
CA ASP A 255 0.56 -6.13 27.63
C ASP A 255 -0.80 -5.62 28.14
N ALA A 256 -1.57 -6.51 28.77
CA ALA A 256 -2.93 -6.24 29.24
C ALA A 256 -3.01 -5.37 30.50
N ASP A 257 -1.88 -5.11 31.16
CA ASP A 257 -1.72 -4.26 32.34
C ASP A 257 -0.90 -2.99 32.03
N ASP A 258 -0.57 -2.76 30.75
CA ASP A 258 0.02 -1.51 30.29
C ASP A 258 -0.93 -0.30 30.51
N VAL A 259 -0.41 0.91 30.33
CA VAL A 259 -1.03 2.19 30.70
C VAL A 259 -2.46 2.34 30.19
N ILE A 260 -2.75 1.96 28.93
CA ILE A 260 -4.08 2.18 28.32
C ILE A 260 -5.11 1.19 28.87
N PRO A 261 -4.90 -0.15 28.80
CA PRO A 261 -5.80 -1.11 29.45
C PRO A 261 -6.01 -0.84 30.94
N ALA A 262 -4.95 -0.55 31.69
CA ALA A 262 -5.04 -0.25 33.12
C ALA A 262 -5.85 1.03 33.39
N ALA A 263 -5.65 2.08 32.59
CA ALA A 263 -6.44 3.31 32.69
C ALA A 263 -7.94 3.09 32.41
N ILE A 264 -8.30 2.21 31.46
CA ILE A 264 -9.71 1.86 31.20
C ILE A 264 -10.34 1.22 32.45
N ARG A 265 -9.66 0.26 33.08
CA ARG A 265 -10.14 -0.37 34.32
C ARG A 265 -10.23 0.65 35.46
N LEU A 266 -9.21 1.49 35.62
CA LEU A 266 -9.18 2.54 36.64
C LEU A 266 -10.28 3.60 36.45
N ALA A 267 -10.70 3.83 35.20
CA ALA A 267 -11.83 4.68 34.86
C ALA A 267 -13.21 4.06 35.16
N GLY A 268 -13.25 2.79 35.58
CA GLY A 268 -14.49 2.04 35.87
C GLY A 268 -15.00 1.19 34.70
N GLY A 269 -14.16 0.94 33.69
CA GLY A 269 -14.51 0.18 32.49
C GLY A 269 -14.08 -1.27 32.47
N THR A 270 -14.50 -1.94 31.40
CA THR A 270 -14.02 -3.27 31.02
C THR A 270 -13.06 -3.16 29.85
N VAL A 271 -11.99 -3.96 29.90
CA VAL A 271 -11.13 -4.18 28.73
C VAL A 271 -11.67 -5.42 28.01
N ASP A 272 -12.28 -5.21 26.86
CA ASP A 272 -12.96 -6.25 26.10
C ASP A 272 -11.95 -7.10 25.32
N HIS A 273 -10.88 -6.47 24.81
CA HIS A 273 -9.82 -7.17 24.07
C HIS A 273 -8.51 -6.37 24.03
N VAL A 274 -7.37 -7.08 24.01
CA VAL A 274 -6.03 -6.51 23.83
C VAL A 274 -5.32 -7.26 22.71
N GLY A 275 -4.83 -6.50 21.74
CA GLY A 275 -4.25 -7.00 20.51
C GLY A 275 -5.29 -7.31 19.44
N MET A 276 -4.84 -7.59 18.21
CA MET A 276 -5.71 -8.12 17.16
C MET A 276 -4.88 -8.89 16.11
N PRO A 277 -5.46 -9.86 15.39
CA PRO A 277 -4.75 -10.64 14.37
C PRO A 277 -4.69 -9.91 13.02
N VAL A 278 -4.52 -8.59 13.02
CA VAL A 278 -4.45 -7.75 11.81
C VAL A 278 -3.16 -6.95 11.81
N ASP A 279 -2.56 -6.83 10.63
CA ASP A 279 -1.21 -6.35 10.51
C ASP A 279 -0.97 -5.48 9.26
N PRO A 280 -0.64 -4.18 9.43
CA PRO A 280 -0.52 -3.42 10.68
C PRO A 280 -1.84 -3.25 11.45
N GLY A 281 -1.78 -3.18 12.79
CA GLY A 281 -2.97 -2.99 13.66
C GLY A 281 -2.92 -3.76 14.98
N ASN A 282 -2.03 -4.74 15.08
CA ASN A 282 -1.96 -5.78 16.11
C ASN A 282 -1.88 -5.34 17.59
N LEU A 283 -1.66 -4.06 17.89
CA LEU A 283 -1.57 -3.53 19.27
C LEU A 283 -2.80 -2.71 19.69
N LEU A 284 -3.94 -2.94 19.03
CA LEU A 284 -5.20 -2.30 19.37
C LEU A 284 -5.69 -2.76 20.75
N VAL A 285 -6.26 -1.83 21.52
CA VAL A 285 -6.99 -2.15 22.77
C VAL A 285 -8.44 -1.73 22.56
N LEU A 286 -9.38 -2.61 22.92
CA LEU A 286 -10.80 -2.30 22.93
C LEU A 286 -11.33 -2.43 24.35
N GLY A 287 -12.08 -1.43 24.80
CA GLY A 287 -12.78 -1.45 26.07
C GLY A 287 -14.09 -0.68 26.02
N THR A 288 -14.83 -0.77 27.11
CA THR A 288 -16.17 -0.18 27.24
C THR A 288 -16.36 0.41 28.64
N ILE A 289 -16.99 1.59 28.73
CA ILE A 289 -17.47 2.20 29.98
C ILE A 289 -18.93 2.59 29.76
N GLY A 290 -19.86 1.90 30.42
CA GLY A 290 -21.28 2.08 30.15
C GLY A 290 -21.62 1.75 28.71
N ASP A 291 -22.14 2.72 27.96
CA ASP A 291 -22.43 2.66 26.52
C ASP A 291 -21.30 3.22 25.65
N VAL A 292 -20.24 3.77 26.25
CA VAL A 292 -19.14 4.42 25.54
C VAL A 292 -18.05 3.41 25.18
N ARG A 293 -17.71 3.36 23.89
CA ARG A 293 -16.59 2.55 23.40
C ARG A 293 -15.27 3.30 23.55
N ILE A 294 -14.23 2.56 23.93
CA ILE A 294 -12.86 3.08 24.09
C ILE A 294 -11.92 2.28 23.20
N ILE A 295 -11.22 2.97 22.30
CA ILE A 295 -10.20 2.36 21.43
C ILE A 295 -8.82 2.91 21.83
N GLY A 296 -7.96 2.03 22.34
CA GLY A 296 -6.52 2.27 22.36
C GLY A 296 -5.96 2.05 20.97
N ALA A 297 -5.69 3.14 20.25
CA ALA A 297 -5.25 3.07 18.86
C ALA A 297 -3.76 2.66 18.77
N PRO A 298 -3.42 1.70 17.90
CA PRO A 298 -2.03 1.31 17.68
C PRO A 298 -1.24 2.44 17.00
N GLY A 299 0.09 2.44 17.16
CA GLY A 299 0.96 3.47 16.59
C GLY A 299 0.85 3.61 15.06
N CYS A 300 0.51 2.53 14.35
CA CYS A 300 0.29 2.55 12.90
C CYS A 300 -0.90 3.43 12.47
N ALA A 301 -1.89 3.65 13.34
CA ALA A 301 -3.05 4.49 13.05
C ALA A 301 -2.71 5.98 12.89
N ARG A 302 -1.46 6.39 13.19
CA ARG A 302 -0.91 7.73 12.88
C ARG A 302 -0.56 7.92 11.40
N SER A 303 -0.51 6.83 10.64
CA SER A 303 -0.38 6.83 9.18
C SER A 303 -1.76 7.01 8.55
N PRO A 304 -1.91 7.64 7.38
CA PRO A 304 -3.17 7.67 6.64
C PRO A 304 -3.51 6.32 5.96
N LYS A 305 -2.57 5.37 5.89
CA LYS A 305 -2.83 4.05 5.30
C LYS A 305 -3.81 3.24 6.15
N GLU A 306 -4.61 2.41 5.49
CA GLU A 306 -5.48 1.45 6.15
C GLU A 306 -4.67 0.53 7.08
N ASN A 307 -5.24 0.25 8.25
CA ASN A 307 -4.69 -0.69 9.23
C ASN A 307 -5.83 -1.25 10.09
N GLY A 308 -5.56 -2.23 10.96
CA GLY A 308 -6.58 -2.89 11.77
C GLY A 308 -7.42 -1.96 12.67
N PHE A 309 -6.92 -0.78 12.99
CA PHE A 309 -7.74 0.27 13.64
C PHE A 309 -8.97 0.66 12.80
N ASP A 310 -8.83 0.76 11.48
CA ASP A 310 -9.93 1.10 10.58
C ASP A 310 -11.03 0.03 10.60
N TRP A 311 -10.63 -1.24 10.60
CA TRP A 311 -11.58 -2.35 10.63
C TRP A 311 -12.45 -2.36 11.90
N VAL A 312 -11.87 -1.97 13.05
CA VAL A 312 -12.63 -1.82 14.29
C VAL A 312 -13.45 -0.54 14.27
N LEU A 313 -12.87 0.57 13.83
CA LEU A 313 -13.52 1.87 13.78
C LEU A 313 -14.77 1.85 12.88
N ASP A 314 -14.65 1.37 11.65
CA ASP A 314 -15.73 1.37 10.65
C ASP A 314 -16.91 0.49 11.10
N ARG A 315 -16.62 -0.63 11.78
CA ARG A 315 -17.65 -1.50 12.38
C ARG A 315 -18.41 -0.83 13.51
N LEU A 316 -17.70 -0.19 14.44
CA LEU A 316 -18.33 0.55 15.54
C LEU A 316 -19.18 1.71 15.01
N ILE A 317 -18.65 2.44 14.02
CA ILE A 317 -19.36 3.55 13.37
C ILE A 317 -20.60 3.08 12.59
N ALA A 318 -20.57 1.88 12.02
CA ALA A 318 -21.73 1.23 11.40
C ALA A 318 -22.72 0.62 12.42
N GLY A 319 -22.50 0.83 13.73
CA GLY A 319 -23.37 0.33 14.80
C GLY A 319 -23.19 -1.16 15.11
N GLU A 320 -22.10 -1.79 14.66
CA GLU A 320 -21.82 -3.17 15.01
C GLU A 320 -21.25 -3.32 16.41
N THR A 321 -21.55 -4.46 17.02
CA THR A 321 -20.85 -4.89 18.22
C THR A 321 -19.55 -5.56 17.83
N VAL A 322 -18.42 -4.96 18.23
CA VAL A 322 -17.10 -5.58 18.11
C VAL A 322 -16.70 -6.11 19.48
N GLY A 323 -16.52 -7.43 19.60
CA GLY A 323 -16.02 -8.11 20.79
C GLY A 323 -14.81 -9.00 20.46
N ALA A 324 -14.46 -9.87 21.40
CA ALA A 324 -13.31 -10.76 21.24
C ALA A 324 -13.45 -11.73 20.05
N THR A 325 -14.65 -12.27 19.83
CA THR A 325 -14.95 -13.16 18.69
C THR A 325 -14.74 -12.44 17.36
N GLU A 326 -15.25 -11.22 17.25
CA GLU A 326 -15.14 -10.40 16.04
C GLU A 326 -13.69 -10.04 15.74
N ILE A 327 -12.92 -9.62 16.75
CA ILE A 327 -11.52 -9.25 16.56
C ILE A 327 -10.68 -10.48 16.19
N THR A 328 -10.83 -11.60 16.90
CA THR A 328 -10.06 -12.82 16.63
C THR A 328 -10.40 -13.43 15.26
N GLY A 329 -11.61 -13.18 14.74
CA GLY A 329 -12.02 -13.56 13.39
C GLY A 329 -11.34 -12.77 12.26
N MET A 330 -10.70 -11.63 12.53
CA MET A 330 -10.07 -10.78 11.52
C MET A 330 -8.72 -11.32 11.00
N GLY A 331 -8.29 -12.50 11.43
CA GLY A 331 -6.98 -13.06 11.05
C GLY A 331 -6.87 -13.42 9.56
N VAL A 332 -7.94 -13.94 8.96
CA VAL A 332 -7.96 -14.25 7.52
C VAL A 332 -8.11 -12.95 6.74
N GLY A 333 -7.13 -12.64 5.88
CA GLY A 333 -7.05 -11.35 5.20
C GLY A 333 -6.53 -10.22 6.08
N GLY A 334 -6.25 -10.47 7.37
CA GLY A 334 -5.68 -9.50 8.31
C GLY A 334 -4.27 -9.03 7.94
N LEU A 335 -3.64 -9.59 6.91
CA LEU A 335 -2.37 -9.14 6.36
C LEU A 335 -2.62 -8.07 5.29
N LEU A 336 -2.80 -6.81 5.73
CA LEU A 336 -3.30 -5.70 4.89
C LEU A 336 -2.31 -5.16 3.86
N ALA A 337 -1.02 -5.31 4.14
CA ALA A 337 0.04 -5.09 3.18
C ALA A 337 0.77 -6.42 2.99
N GLU A 338 1.31 -6.70 1.80
CA GLU A 338 2.40 -7.67 1.71
C GLU A 338 3.49 -7.20 2.67
N ILE A 339 3.66 -7.93 3.77
CA ILE A 339 4.71 -7.72 4.74
C ILE A 339 5.93 -8.48 4.19
N PRO A 340 7.05 -7.81 3.84
CA PRO A 340 8.36 -8.42 4.02
C PRO A 340 8.42 -8.85 5.48
N THR A 341 8.45 -10.17 5.70
CA THR A 341 8.23 -10.86 6.98
C THR A 341 8.78 -10.07 8.18
N ARG A 342 7.89 -9.70 9.11
CA ARG A 342 8.27 -8.91 10.29
C ARG A 342 9.28 -9.65 11.17
N PRO A 343 10.39 -9.01 11.55
CA PRO A 343 11.30 -9.56 12.54
C PRO A 343 10.64 -9.49 13.92
N ARG A 344 10.61 -10.63 14.63
CA ARG A 344 10.19 -10.66 16.03
C ARG A 344 11.32 -10.13 16.93
N PRO A 345 11.03 -9.36 17.99
CA PRO A 345 12.02 -8.92 18.97
C PRO A 345 12.35 -10.03 19.99
N ARG A 346 13.65 -10.28 20.18
CA ARG A 346 14.32 -10.80 21.38
C ARG A 346 13.75 -12.07 22.04
N ALA A 347 14.33 -13.21 21.70
CA ALA A 347 14.61 -14.24 22.70
C ALA A 347 16.03 -13.99 23.25
N ARG A 348 16.14 -13.32 24.39
CA ARG A 348 17.35 -13.40 25.22
C ARG A 348 17.31 -14.74 25.93
N GLY A 349 18.21 -15.64 25.56
CA GLY A 349 18.44 -16.89 26.28
C GLY A 349 19.67 -17.59 25.71
N LYS A 350 20.82 -17.39 26.37
CA LYS A 350 22.01 -18.23 26.18
C LYS A 350 21.64 -19.68 26.46
N VAL A 351 21.87 -20.60 25.52
CA VAL A 351 22.25 -22.00 25.79
C VAL A 351 23.18 -22.46 24.67
N ASP A 352 24.21 -23.21 25.07
CA ASP A 352 25.42 -23.59 24.35
C ASP A 352 25.25 -24.31 23.01
N GLY A 353 26.20 -24.03 22.12
CA GLY A 353 26.93 -25.02 21.31
C GLY A 353 26.12 -25.86 20.31
N SER A 354 25.99 -25.40 19.07
CA SER A 354 26.09 -26.27 17.88
C SER A 354 26.17 -25.46 16.58
N GLU A 355 27.35 -25.53 15.96
CA GLU A 355 27.71 -25.35 14.54
C GLU A 355 26.93 -24.31 13.69
N GLU A 356 27.56 -23.14 13.51
CA GLU A 356 27.23 -22.12 12.50
C GLU A 356 27.29 -22.71 11.08
N LYS A 357 26.13 -22.93 10.46
CA LYS A 357 26.03 -22.92 9.00
C LYS A 357 26.24 -21.49 8.53
N ALA A 358 27.35 -21.21 7.86
CA ALA A 358 27.68 -19.90 7.31
C ALA A 358 26.54 -19.36 6.44
N ARG A 359 26.03 -18.18 6.80
CA ARG A 359 25.00 -17.45 6.04
C ARG A 359 25.52 -17.16 4.61
N PRO A 360 24.68 -17.21 3.56
CA PRO A 360 25.08 -16.66 2.26
C PRO A 360 25.40 -15.17 2.42
N ARG A 361 26.59 -14.75 1.96
CA ARG A 361 27.00 -13.33 2.00
C ARG A 361 26.18 -12.55 0.99
N LEU A 362 25.55 -11.45 1.42
CA LEU A 362 24.87 -10.53 0.51
C LEU A 362 25.86 -9.88 -0.44
N ILE A 363 25.40 -9.54 -1.64
CA ILE A 363 26.21 -8.86 -2.64
C ILE A 363 25.78 -7.38 -2.72
N VAL A 364 26.56 -6.50 -2.09
CA VAL A 364 26.40 -5.04 -2.25
C VAL A 364 27.38 -4.54 -3.31
N ARG A 365 26.85 -3.91 -4.36
CA ARG A 365 27.63 -3.35 -5.47
C ARG A 365 27.74 -1.85 -5.33
N SER A 366 28.95 -1.33 -5.33
CA SER A 366 29.21 0.11 -5.26
C SER A 366 29.11 0.73 -6.65
N VAL A 367 28.36 1.82 -6.76
CA VAL A 367 28.20 2.62 -7.96
C VAL A 367 28.62 4.05 -7.65
N VAL A 368 29.69 4.51 -8.30
CA VAL A 368 30.19 5.88 -8.21
C VAL A 368 29.63 6.68 -9.39
N LEU A 369 28.82 7.70 -9.12
CA LEU A 369 28.26 8.58 -10.12
C LEU A 369 29.26 9.70 -10.46
N ALA A 370 29.85 9.63 -11.66
CA ALA A 370 30.86 10.57 -12.17
C ALA A 370 30.48 11.21 -13.52
N ALA A 371 29.22 11.09 -13.95
CA ALA A 371 28.75 11.55 -15.26
C ALA A 371 28.40 13.06 -15.34
N GLY A 372 28.38 13.77 -14.21
CA GLY A 372 27.88 15.15 -14.11
C GLY A 372 28.75 16.17 -14.83
N GLN A 373 28.11 17.20 -15.42
CA GLN A 373 28.78 18.25 -16.22
C GLN A 373 29.55 19.31 -15.42
N ALA A 374 29.43 19.31 -14.08
CA ALA A 374 30.03 20.32 -13.20
C ALA A 374 29.67 21.77 -13.60
N SER A 375 28.41 22.02 -14.00
CA SER A 375 27.94 23.30 -14.56
C SER A 375 28.16 24.54 -13.67
N ARG A 376 28.35 24.35 -12.36
CA ARG A 376 28.63 25.39 -11.36
C ARG A 376 30.11 25.83 -11.31
N MET A 377 30.99 25.15 -12.05
CA MET A 377 32.44 25.39 -12.05
C MET A 377 32.91 26.47 -13.03
N GLY A 378 31.99 27.07 -13.79
CA GLY A 378 32.27 28.12 -14.77
C GLY A 378 32.75 27.60 -16.13
N SER A 379 32.90 28.51 -17.10
CA SER A 379 33.14 28.23 -18.52
C SER A 379 34.62 28.00 -18.91
N ALA A 380 35.52 27.86 -17.93
CA ALA A 380 36.97 27.77 -18.15
C ALA A 380 37.51 26.34 -18.39
N GLY A 381 36.64 25.36 -18.69
CA GLY A 381 37.04 23.97 -18.99
C GLY A 381 37.39 23.11 -17.77
N HIS A 382 37.54 23.70 -16.59
CA HIS A 382 37.83 22.99 -15.34
C HIS A 382 36.69 22.05 -14.91
N HIS A 383 37.04 20.83 -14.49
CA HIS A 383 36.09 19.83 -14.02
C HIS A 383 36.32 19.48 -12.55
N LYS A 384 35.32 19.64 -11.68
CA LYS A 384 35.47 19.42 -10.23
C LYS A 384 36.04 18.05 -9.86
N LEU A 385 35.67 17.02 -10.62
CA LEU A 385 36.11 15.64 -10.39
C LEU A 385 37.60 15.43 -10.70
N LEU A 386 38.21 16.29 -11.52
CA LEU A 386 39.63 16.28 -11.87
C LEU A 386 40.45 17.25 -11.02
N ALA A 387 39.82 17.96 -10.07
CA ALA A 387 40.54 18.75 -9.09
C ALA A 387 41.46 17.84 -8.27
N GLU A 388 42.71 18.25 -8.11
CA GLU A 388 43.71 17.48 -7.39
C GLU A 388 43.78 17.91 -5.94
N PHE A 389 43.83 16.94 -5.06
CA PHE A 389 44.17 17.12 -3.66
C PHE A 389 45.45 16.31 -3.43
N ASP A 390 46.50 16.96 -2.93
CA ASP A 390 47.85 16.36 -2.82
C ASP A 390 48.31 15.62 -4.10
N GLY A 391 47.96 16.18 -5.28
CA GLY A 391 48.29 15.59 -6.59
C GLY A 391 47.40 14.42 -7.05
N VAL A 392 46.37 14.05 -6.29
CA VAL A 392 45.44 12.97 -6.64
C VAL A 392 44.08 13.54 -7.03
N PRO A 393 43.53 13.22 -8.22
CA PRO A 393 42.21 13.65 -8.64
C PRO A 393 41.10 13.24 -7.67
N LEU A 394 40.11 14.11 -7.45
CA LEU A 394 39.01 13.87 -6.52
C LEU A 394 38.21 12.60 -6.85
N VAL A 395 37.90 12.35 -8.13
CA VAL A 395 37.23 11.12 -8.56
C VAL A 395 38.03 9.87 -8.22
N ARG A 396 39.36 9.95 -8.33
CA ARG A 396 40.26 8.85 -8.00
C ARG A 396 40.23 8.56 -6.51
N ARG A 397 40.33 9.59 -5.66
CA ARG A 397 40.23 9.45 -4.19
C ARG A 397 38.93 8.77 -3.77
N THR A 398 37.79 9.26 -4.27
CA THR A 398 36.48 8.68 -3.94
C THR A 398 36.35 7.23 -4.40
N THR A 399 36.89 6.91 -5.57
CA THR A 399 36.84 5.56 -6.14
C THR A 399 37.76 4.59 -5.40
N GLU A 400 38.95 5.02 -5.00
CA GLU A 400 39.86 4.24 -4.15
C GLU A 400 39.23 3.94 -2.77
N VAL A 401 38.48 4.90 -2.20
CA VAL A 401 37.70 4.69 -0.98
C VAL A 401 36.61 3.62 -1.19
N ALA A 402 35.90 3.66 -2.32
CA ALA A 402 34.88 2.65 -2.65
C ALA A 402 35.49 1.25 -2.82
N LEU A 403 36.66 1.15 -3.48
CA LEU A 403 37.41 -0.10 -3.64
C LEU A 403 37.92 -0.65 -2.31
N ALA A 404 38.40 0.22 -1.41
CA ALA A 404 38.86 -0.20 -0.09
C ALA A 404 37.71 -0.73 0.79
N ALA A 405 36.47 -0.33 0.53
CA ALA A 405 35.31 -0.69 1.34
C ALA A 405 34.58 -1.97 0.89
N SER A 406 34.67 -2.36 -0.38
CA SER A 406 33.93 -3.50 -0.94
C SER A 406 34.86 -4.55 -1.55
N ALA A 407 34.54 -5.82 -1.33
CA ALA A 407 35.19 -6.94 -2.02
C ALA A 407 34.58 -7.21 -3.41
N ALA A 408 33.48 -6.54 -3.76
CA ALA A 408 32.82 -6.66 -5.06
C ALA A 408 33.30 -5.55 -6.02
N PRO A 409 33.41 -5.84 -7.33
CA PRO A 409 33.70 -4.83 -8.36
C PRO A 409 32.90 -3.53 -8.18
N VAL A 410 33.60 -2.40 -8.26
CA VAL A 410 33.04 -1.05 -8.21
C VAL A 410 32.74 -0.59 -9.63
N THR A 411 31.50 -0.14 -9.86
CA THR A 411 31.13 0.50 -11.13
C THR A 411 31.29 2.01 -11.04
N VAL A 412 31.96 2.61 -12.01
CA VAL A 412 31.98 4.06 -12.22
C VAL A 412 31.10 4.42 -13.40
N VAL A 413 30.09 5.26 -13.18
CA VAL A 413 29.22 5.78 -14.23
C VAL A 413 29.84 7.05 -14.80
N THR A 414 30.28 7.00 -16.06
CA THR A 414 30.91 8.10 -16.79
C THR A 414 29.91 8.78 -17.72
N GLY A 415 30.21 10.01 -18.15
CA GLY A 415 29.38 10.79 -19.07
C GLY A 415 30.20 11.94 -19.63
N HIS A 416 29.95 13.16 -19.17
CA HIS A 416 30.76 14.32 -19.55
C HIS A 416 32.25 14.12 -19.21
N ARG A 417 33.16 14.47 -20.14
CA ARG A 417 34.62 14.27 -20.03
C ARG A 417 35.04 12.83 -19.68
N GLU A 418 34.34 11.83 -20.21
CA GLU A 418 34.63 10.42 -19.96
C GLU A 418 36.10 10.04 -20.16
N ALA A 419 36.74 10.47 -21.25
CA ALA A 419 38.12 10.12 -21.54
C ALA A 419 39.08 10.55 -20.41
N ASP A 420 38.92 11.77 -19.91
CA ASP A 420 39.74 12.31 -18.83
C ASP A 420 39.46 11.60 -17.50
N ILE A 421 38.19 11.28 -17.22
CA ILE A 421 37.81 10.54 -16.00
C ILE A 421 38.38 9.12 -16.03
N ARG A 422 38.33 8.44 -17.17
CA ARG A 422 38.91 7.11 -17.34
C ARG A 422 40.44 7.13 -17.20
N ASP A 423 41.10 8.15 -17.75
CA ASP A 423 42.55 8.33 -17.61
C ASP A 423 42.95 8.55 -16.14
N ALA A 424 42.22 9.41 -15.43
CA ALA A 424 42.42 9.66 -14.00
C ALA A 424 42.22 8.41 -13.12
N LEU A 425 41.45 7.43 -13.60
CA LEU A 425 41.16 6.16 -12.92
C LEU A 425 41.97 4.98 -13.47
N SER A 426 42.93 5.23 -14.36
CA SER A 426 43.75 4.19 -14.97
C SER A 426 44.49 3.37 -13.91
N GLY A 427 44.53 2.05 -14.12
CA GLY A 427 45.18 1.10 -13.22
C GLY A 427 44.36 0.64 -12.01
N LEU A 428 43.11 1.12 -11.85
CA LEU A 428 42.17 0.62 -10.84
C LEU A 428 41.28 -0.49 -11.41
N ASP A 429 40.94 -1.48 -10.58
CA ASP A 429 40.04 -2.59 -10.96
C ASP A 429 38.57 -2.15 -10.91
N LEU A 430 38.09 -1.59 -12.02
CA LEU A 430 36.79 -0.93 -12.11
C LEU A 430 35.98 -1.42 -13.30
N VAL A 431 34.66 -1.44 -13.14
CA VAL A 431 33.71 -1.55 -14.24
C VAL A 431 33.30 -0.14 -14.65
N PHE A 432 33.37 0.18 -15.93
CA PHE A 432 32.90 1.46 -16.44
C PHE A 432 31.56 1.30 -17.14
N ALA A 433 30.58 2.14 -16.76
CA ALA A 433 29.30 2.24 -17.41
C ALA A 433 29.13 3.65 -18.01
N GLN A 434 29.07 3.74 -19.33
CA GLN A 434 28.92 5.02 -20.04
C GLN A 434 27.44 5.42 -20.08
N ASN A 435 27.13 6.61 -19.57
CA ASN A 435 25.82 7.23 -19.66
C ASN A 435 25.82 8.26 -20.80
N ASP A 436 25.31 7.89 -21.97
CA ASP A 436 25.21 8.80 -23.13
C ASP A 436 24.19 9.93 -22.91
N ASP A 437 23.22 9.73 -22.02
CA ASP A 437 22.15 10.69 -21.70
C ASP A 437 22.43 11.44 -20.38
N PHE A 438 23.70 11.71 -20.08
CA PHE A 438 24.11 12.41 -18.85
C PHE A 438 23.52 13.83 -18.72
N ALA A 439 23.08 14.43 -19.83
CA ALA A 439 22.47 15.75 -19.85
C ALA A 439 21.01 15.77 -19.35
N SER A 440 20.32 14.62 -19.32
CA SER A 440 18.91 14.56 -18.89
C SER A 440 18.71 14.63 -17.37
N GLY A 441 19.79 14.44 -16.59
CA GLY A 441 19.80 14.63 -15.13
C GLY A 441 20.29 13.40 -14.37
N MET A 442 20.15 13.43 -13.04
CA MET A 442 20.65 12.36 -12.16
C MET A 442 19.98 10.99 -12.40
N ALA A 443 18.72 10.95 -12.88
CA ALA A 443 17.98 9.71 -13.09
C ALA A 443 18.68 8.78 -14.10
N SER A 444 19.14 9.30 -15.24
CA SER A 444 19.82 8.50 -16.28
C SER A 444 21.10 7.87 -15.73
N SER A 445 21.84 8.59 -14.89
CA SER A 445 23.07 8.08 -14.26
C SER A 445 22.81 6.96 -13.26
N LEU A 446 21.73 7.07 -12.46
CA LEU A 446 21.32 6.02 -11.53
C LEU A 446 20.86 4.75 -12.26
N ILE A 447 20.12 4.90 -13.36
CA ILE A 447 19.64 3.77 -14.17
C ILE A 447 20.81 3.07 -14.86
N THR A 448 21.73 3.81 -15.48
CA THR A 448 22.95 3.27 -16.08
C THR A 448 23.80 2.51 -15.05
N GLY A 449 23.94 3.07 -13.85
CA GLY A 449 24.58 2.39 -12.73
C GLY A 449 23.87 1.08 -12.34
N LEU A 450 22.55 1.12 -12.17
CA LEU A 450 21.74 -0.04 -11.82
C LEU A 450 21.78 -1.16 -12.87
N ASP A 451 21.83 -0.84 -14.15
CA ASP A 451 21.89 -1.85 -15.21
C ASP A 451 23.29 -2.48 -15.34
N SER A 452 24.31 -1.90 -14.70
CA SER A 452 25.70 -2.40 -14.72
C SER A 452 26.06 -3.34 -13.57
N ILE A 453 25.30 -3.38 -12.47
CA ILE A 453 25.69 -4.09 -11.23
C ILE A 453 25.34 -5.58 -11.21
N GLY A 454 24.68 -6.09 -12.26
CA GLY A 454 24.30 -7.50 -12.38
C GLY A 454 23.02 -7.87 -11.62
N ALA A 455 22.38 -8.96 -12.05
CA ALA A 455 21.12 -9.44 -11.47
C ALA A 455 21.32 -10.12 -10.10
N GLU A 456 22.54 -10.43 -9.71
CA GLU A 456 22.90 -11.04 -8.44
C GLU A 456 23.02 -10.03 -7.29
N ALA A 457 23.05 -8.73 -7.57
CA ALA A 457 23.20 -7.69 -6.56
C ALA A 457 21.97 -7.59 -5.64
N ASP A 458 22.19 -7.66 -4.33
CA ASP A 458 21.18 -7.50 -3.30
C ASP A 458 20.97 -6.03 -2.91
N GLY A 459 22.01 -5.22 -3.07
CA GLY A 459 21.97 -3.78 -2.82
C GLY A 459 22.90 -3.00 -3.73
N MET A 460 22.50 -1.78 -4.06
CA MET A 460 23.31 -0.80 -4.79
C MET A 460 23.74 0.31 -3.83
N LEU A 461 25.03 0.36 -3.51
CA LEU A 461 25.63 1.45 -2.74
C LEU A 461 25.96 2.60 -3.70
N VAL A 462 25.21 3.69 -3.63
CA VAL A 462 25.37 4.87 -4.48
C VAL A 462 26.28 5.89 -3.81
N LEU A 463 27.37 6.24 -4.48
CA LEU A 463 28.28 7.32 -4.12
C LEU A 463 28.29 8.38 -5.22
N LEU A 464 28.43 9.63 -4.82
CA LEU A 464 28.77 10.76 -5.68
C LEU A 464 30.29 10.90 -5.69
N ALA A 465 30.88 11.18 -6.86
CA ALA A 465 32.33 11.22 -7.04
C ALA A 465 33.04 12.39 -6.34
N ASP A 466 32.29 13.38 -5.84
CA ASP A 466 32.75 14.65 -5.28
C ASP A 466 32.61 14.74 -3.75
N MET A 467 32.60 13.60 -3.06
CA MET A 467 32.50 13.49 -1.61
C MET A 467 33.88 13.24 -0.95
N PRO A 468 34.72 14.27 -0.73
CA PRO A 468 36.09 14.09 -0.23
C PRO A 468 36.17 13.61 1.24
N GLY A 469 35.10 13.80 2.01
CA GLY A 469 35.08 13.49 3.44
C GLY A 469 34.67 12.06 3.78
N VAL A 470 34.15 11.30 2.81
CA VAL A 470 33.66 9.94 3.04
C VAL A 470 34.85 8.97 3.11
N THR A 471 34.90 8.15 4.15
CA THR A 471 35.99 7.19 4.36
C THR A 471 35.56 5.75 4.05
N ALA A 472 36.52 4.84 3.89
CA ALA A 472 36.22 3.43 3.67
C ALA A 472 35.51 2.79 4.88
N ASP A 473 35.80 3.25 6.09
CA ASP A 473 35.11 2.79 7.30
C ASP A 473 33.65 3.24 7.35
N ASP A 474 33.34 4.43 6.84
CA ASP A 474 31.95 4.88 6.71
C ASP A 474 31.16 3.96 5.78
N LEU A 475 31.73 3.65 4.61
CA LEU A 475 31.11 2.74 3.65
C LEU A 475 30.93 1.34 4.25
N ARG A 476 31.94 0.81 4.96
CA ARG A 476 31.83 -0.48 5.67
C ARG A 476 30.74 -0.45 6.74
N ARG A 477 30.55 0.66 7.45
CA ARG A 477 29.45 0.82 8.43
C ARG A 477 28.09 0.80 7.75
N LEU A 478 27.95 1.43 6.58
CA LEU A 478 26.72 1.35 5.79
C LEU A 478 26.46 -0.08 5.29
N ILE A 479 27.48 -0.74 4.73
CA ILE A 479 27.38 -2.14 4.25
C ILE A 479 27.04 -3.08 5.42
N ALA A 480 27.72 -2.97 6.55
CA ALA A 480 27.43 -3.77 7.74
C ALA A 480 26.03 -3.52 8.28
N ALA A 481 25.54 -2.27 8.25
CA ALA A 481 24.16 -1.97 8.60
C ALA A 481 23.18 -2.61 7.61
N PHE A 482 23.48 -2.61 6.31
CA PHE A 482 22.65 -3.26 5.29
C PHE A 482 22.60 -4.78 5.48
N GLU A 483 23.76 -5.40 5.73
CA GLU A 483 23.90 -6.82 6.01
C GLU A 483 23.20 -7.24 7.31
N ALA A 484 23.25 -6.39 8.34
CA ALA A 484 22.60 -6.62 9.62
C ALA A 484 21.07 -6.43 9.56
N HIS A 485 20.55 -5.76 8.52
CA HIS A 485 19.13 -5.46 8.38
C HIS A 485 18.43 -6.39 7.37
N GLY A 486 17.92 -7.52 7.88
CA GLY A 486 17.00 -8.45 7.24
C GLY A 486 16.74 -9.69 8.11
N SER A 487 16.14 -10.75 7.55
CA SER A 487 15.87 -12.02 8.25
C SER A 487 17.14 -12.85 8.49
N GLU A 488 17.11 -13.82 9.43
CA GLU A 488 18.24 -14.76 9.66
C GLU A 488 18.63 -15.58 8.41
N ALA A 489 17.75 -15.65 7.40
CA ALA A 489 17.99 -16.33 6.13
C ALA A 489 18.42 -15.37 4.99
N HIS A 490 18.06 -14.08 5.04
CA HIS A 490 18.32 -13.08 4.00
C HIS A 490 18.44 -11.67 4.62
N GLY A 491 19.62 -11.06 4.59
CA GLY A 491 19.81 -9.64 4.92
C GLY A 491 19.49 -8.71 3.73
N GLY A 492 19.68 -7.39 3.87
CA GLY A 492 19.67 -6.45 2.74
C GLY A 492 18.30 -5.92 2.30
N GLU A 493 17.35 -5.79 3.23
CA GLU A 493 15.96 -5.39 2.91
C GLU A 493 15.65 -3.92 3.21
N ALA A 494 16.60 -3.19 3.80
CA ALA A 494 16.45 -1.79 4.19
C ALA A 494 17.19 -0.83 3.26
N VAL A 495 16.67 0.39 3.11
CA VAL A 495 17.46 1.52 2.64
C VAL A 495 18.40 1.93 3.76
N VAL A 496 19.71 1.95 3.52
CA VAL A 496 20.68 2.45 4.49
C VAL A 496 21.24 3.76 3.97
N ARG A 497 21.09 4.86 4.71
CA ARG A 497 21.59 6.16 4.25
C ARG A 497 22.47 6.83 5.29
N ALA A 498 23.48 7.54 4.81
CA ALA A 498 24.28 8.44 5.62
C ALA A 498 23.43 9.59 6.18
N VAL A 499 23.67 9.97 7.43
CA VAL A 499 23.07 11.15 8.06
C VAL A 499 24.12 11.94 8.85
N TYR A 500 23.81 13.19 9.14
CA TYR A 500 24.53 14.00 10.12
C TYR A 500 23.56 14.95 10.82
N GLY A 501 23.55 14.96 12.16
CA GLY A 501 22.64 15.82 12.94
C GLY A 501 21.16 15.57 12.62
N GLY A 502 20.79 14.32 12.30
CA GLY A 502 19.44 13.92 11.90
C GLY A 502 19.01 14.40 10.51
N LYS A 503 19.90 15.05 9.75
CA LYS A 503 19.68 15.41 8.34
C LYS A 503 20.29 14.34 7.45
N ARG A 504 19.52 13.86 6.48
CA ARG A 504 19.97 12.91 5.47
C ARG A 504 21.11 13.46 4.61
N GLY A 505 21.98 12.58 4.15
CA GLY A 505 23.08 12.87 3.25
C GLY A 505 23.36 11.69 2.31
N ASN A 506 24.56 11.66 1.76
CA ASN A 506 25.11 10.58 0.95
C ASN A 506 26.36 10.00 1.65
N PRO A 507 26.74 8.74 1.43
CA PRO A 507 26.19 7.75 0.50
C PRO A 507 24.86 7.09 0.92
N VAL A 508 24.25 6.32 0.01
CA VAL A 508 23.02 5.55 0.27
C VAL A 508 23.08 4.15 -0.36
N ILE A 509 22.64 3.13 0.38
CA ILE A 509 22.41 1.78 -0.12
C ILE A 509 20.93 1.61 -0.44
N LEU A 510 20.64 1.23 -1.67
CA LEU A 510 19.31 0.95 -2.19
C LEU A 510 19.14 -0.57 -2.32
N PRO A 511 18.20 -1.20 -1.58
CA PRO A 511 17.96 -2.62 -1.68
C PRO A 511 17.37 -2.98 -3.05
N ARG A 512 17.58 -4.22 -3.48
CA ARG A 512 17.04 -4.79 -4.73
C ARG A 512 15.55 -4.52 -4.95
N ALA A 513 14.76 -4.51 -3.87
CA ALA A 513 13.33 -4.20 -3.90
C ALA A 513 12.99 -2.82 -4.50
N LEU A 514 13.93 -1.86 -4.51
CA LEU A 514 13.74 -0.55 -5.13
C LEU A 514 14.17 -0.49 -6.60
N PHE A 515 14.85 -1.51 -7.14
CA PHE A 515 15.37 -1.48 -8.50
C PHE A 515 14.27 -1.26 -9.57
N PRO A 516 13.08 -1.88 -9.49
CA PRO A 516 12.01 -1.59 -10.44
C PRO A 516 11.51 -0.14 -10.39
N ALA A 517 11.55 0.49 -9.21
CA ALA A 517 11.13 1.88 -9.04
C ALA A 517 12.21 2.87 -9.52
N LEU A 518 13.50 2.55 -9.34
CA LEU A 518 14.61 3.34 -9.87
C LEU A 518 14.58 3.41 -11.40
N ARG A 519 14.22 2.32 -12.08
CA ARG A 519 14.08 2.28 -13.56
C ARG A 519 12.98 3.18 -14.12
N ARG A 520 12.11 3.73 -13.27
CA ARG A 520 11.02 4.63 -13.67
C ARG A 520 11.33 6.10 -13.36
N LEU A 521 12.53 6.41 -12.89
CA LEU A 521 12.95 7.79 -12.65
C LEU A 521 13.20 8.50 -13.99
N GLU A 522 12.82 9.77 -14.04
CA GLU A 522 13.02 10.64 -15.20
C GLU A 522 13.56 12.00 -14.74
N GLY A 523 14.35 12.65 -15.60
CA GLY A 523 14.87 13.99 -15.38
C GLY A 523 15.93 14.09 -14.27
N ASP A 524 16.01 15.28 -13.64
CA ASP A 524 16.96 15.57 -12.57
C ASP A 524 16.48 15.10 -11.18
N VAL A 525 15.97 13.87 -11.11
CA VAL A 525 15.44 13.27 -9.89
C VAL A 525 16.38 12.18 -9.39
N GLY A 526 16.97 12.41 -8.21
CA GLY A 526 17.80 11.41 -7.53
C GLY A 526 16.99 10.32 -6.81
N ALA A 527 17.70 9.31 -6.28
CA ALA A 527 17.11 8.17 -5.56
C ALA A 527 16.20 8.55 -4.37
N ARG A 528 16.34 9.78 -3.87
CA ARG A 528 15.48 10.37 -2.83
C ARG A 528 13.99 10.15 -3.09
N HIS A 529 13.52 10.39 -4.32
CA HIS A 529 12.09 10.30 -4.63
C HIS A 529 11.56 8.87 -4.45
N VAL A 530 12.37 7.87 -4.81
CA VAL A 530 12.04 6.45 -4.63
C VAL A 530 12.07 6.07 -3.16
N ILE A 531 12.99 6.62 -2.36
CA ILE A 531 13.06 6.36 -0.91
C ILE A 531 11.86 6.99 -0.18
N GLU A 532 11.49 8.23 -0.51
CA GLU A 532 10.37 8.93 0.13
C GLU A 532 9.00 8.31 -0.20
N ASN A 533 8.86 7.74 -1.40
CA ASN A 533 7.63 7.06 -1.84
C ASN A 533 7.65 5.53 -1.56
N GLY A 534 8.80 4.99 -1.16
CA GLY A 534 8.98 3.57 -0.87
C GLY A 534 8.43 3.18 0.51
N ASN A 535 8.02 1.92 0.64
CA ASN A 535 7.53 1.35 1.91
C ASN A 535 8.61 0.57 2.67
N LEU A 536 9.89 0.75 2.30
CA LEU A 536 10.99 0.01 2.91
C LEU A 536 11.49 0.68 4.19
N PRO A 537 11.97 -0.09 5.17
CA PRO A 537 12.66 0.45 6.33
C PRO A 537 13.84 1.33 5.90
N VAL A 538 14.02 2.47 6.56
CA VAL A 538 15.17 3.35 6.37
C VAL A 538 16.03 3.32 7.63
N VAL A 539 17.29 2.98 7.46
CA VAL A 539 18.30 2.93 8.52
C VAL A 539 19.24 4.10 8.32
N ASP A 540 19.31 4.95 9.33
CA ASP A 540 20.16 6.13 9.34
C ASP A 540 21.50 5.78 10.00
N VAL A 541 22.60 5.94 9.26
CA VAL A 541 23.96 5.74 9.76
C VAL A 541 24.65 7.09 9.85
N ASP A 542 24.95 7.54 11.07
CA ASP A 542 25.64 8.82 11.27
C ASP A 542 27.13 8.69 10.94
N ILE A 543 27.57 9.39 9.87
CA ILE A 543 28.96 9.43 9.41
C ILE A 543 29.58 10.82 9.60
N GLY A 544 28.93 11.67 10.40
CA GLY A 544 29.41 13.03 10.64
C GLY A 544 29.30 13.95 9.42
N PRO A 545 30.01 15.09 9.44
CA PRO A 545 29.90 16.13 8.41
C PRO A 545 30.13 15.65 6.96
N ALA A 546 30.86 14.55 6.78
CA ALA A 546 31.08 13.91 5.48
C ALA A 546 29.79 13.60 4.73
N ALA A 547 28.68 13.34 5.43
CA ALA A 547 27.39 13.03 4.83
C ALA A 547 26.84 14.15 3.91
N HIS A 548 27.24 15.41 4.14
CA HIS A 548 26.73 16.59 3.43
C HIS A 548 27.83 17.36 2.71
N LEU A 549 29.08 16.87 2.73
CA LEU A 549 30.20 17.59 2.15
C LEU A 549 30.37 17.18 0.68
N ASP A 550 29.82 17.99 -0.23
CA ASP A 550 30.09 17.95 -1.66
C ASP A 550 30.86 19.20 -2.11
N LEU A 551 31.71 19.04 -3.12
CA LEU A 551 32.57 20.11 -3.64
C LEU A 551 32.03 20.67 -4.94
N ASP A 552 31.04 21.55 -4.82
CA ASP A 552 30.26 22.05 -5.95
C ASP A 552 30.76 23.36 -6.58
N THR A 553 31.67 24.08 -5.90
CA THR A 553 32.19 25.38 -6.35
C THR A 553 33.72 25.43 -6.29
N PRO A 554 34.36 26.29 -7.10
CA PRO A 554 35.81 26.51 -7.02
C PRO A 554 36.28 26.90 -5.61
N ASP A 555 35.52 27.78 -4.93
CA ASP A 555 35.84 28.21 -3.57
C ASP A 555 35.75 27.06 -2.56
N ALA A 556 34.77 26.15 -2.71
CA ALA A 556 34.65 24.96 -1.87
C ALA A 556 35.85 24.01 -2.04
N ILE A 557 36.28 23.81 -3.29
CA ILE A 557 37.47 23.00 -3.60
C ILE A 557 38.73 23.61 -2.99
N ALA A 558 38.94 24.92 -3.18
CA ALA A 558 40.08 25.62 -2.61
C ALA A 558 40.07 25.60 -1.07
N ALA A 559 38.89 25.81 -0.44
CA ALA A 559 38.72 25.74 1.00
C ALA A 559 38.99 24.34 1.58
N ALA A 560 38.71 23.29 0.79
CA ALA A 560 39.03 21.91 1.14
C ALA A 560 40.50 21.52 0.85
N GLY A 561 41.31 22.44 0.30
CA GLY A 561 42.73 22.21 -0.02
C GLY A 561 43.01 21.66 -1.42
N GLY A 562 42.04 21.72 -2.33
CA GLY A 562 42.16 21.22 -3.70
C GLY A 562 42.60 22.29 -4.70
N VAL A 563 43.18 21.84 -5.80
CA VAL A 563 43.64 22.68 -6.92
C VAL A 563 42.90 22.26 -8.19
N LEU A 564 42.22 23.21 -8.83
CA LEU A 564 41.59 22.99 -10.14
C LEU A 564 42.64 22.94 -11.25
N ARG A 565 42.57 21.90 -12.09
CA ARG A 565 43.33 21.82 -13.34
C ARG A 565 42.38 21.89 -14.54
N GLY A 566 42.89 22.43 -15.65
CA GLY A 566 42.17 22.56 -16.94
C GLY A 566 41.92 21.21 -17.57
#